data_AF-J4V6Y0-F1
#
_entry.id   AF-J4V6Y0-F1
#
_cell.length_a   1.000
_cell.length_b   1.000
_cell.length_c   1.000
_cell.angle_alpha   90.00
_cell.angle_beta   90.00
_cell.angle_gamma   90.00
#
_symmetry.space_group_name_H-M   'P 1'
#
loop_
_entity.id
_entity.type
_entity.pdbx_description
1 polymer ?
#
loop_
_entity_poly.entity_id
_entity_poly.type
_entity_poly.pdbx_seq_one_letter_code
_entity_poly.pdbx_strand_id
1 'polypeptide(L)'
;MSQYQLTGLWENQDDSALKSVKFGVSKSEQDWINQNMYSGQLPAGWWGYSAGYIPDEDWVANSLAGWLADAANSGNYGVTYYWDMPLDLIAYYYETIGFADGPDGTPATFDGPGGGPIDGWCCCYAGEWGPDYRDAEGYGHINAGPIDSDARVKEENTSYFVQADFETEFNGMPVDVVTGLRYESSDVTAKGLETPIVNIAWVGGNEFAYVEGEKGFTSGMGDNKFFLPSIDAKIGISDDEIVRFSYSRTITRPGIGSLRSTTDFPGNPKIGQRKANVGNPELLPYVSDNIDVTYENYYAEGSYFAISYWRKVVDNFLQSRTTQESVNGIRDVYFGQAAEACRASIQASGAVATDMSVFECLTGSVGGTQLLPDGDDPLALFDVTRDS
;
A
#
# COMPACT_ATOMS: atom_id res chain seq x y z
N MET A 1 -18.03 -2.64 -7.63
CA MET A 1 -18.17 -4.11 -7.69
C MET A 1 -19.50 -4.46 -8.32
N SER A 2 -19.50 -5.30 -9.35
CA SER A 2 -20.71 -5.90 -9.93
C SER A 2 -20.58 -7.42 -9.91
N GLN A 3 -21.69 -8.13 -9.70
CA GLN A 3 -21.71 -9.60 -9.70
C GLN A 3 -23.02 -10.09 -10.28
N TYR A 4 -22.92 -11.07 -11.17
CA TYR A 4 -24.05 -11.81 -11.73
C TYR A 4 -23.87 -13.28 -11.40
N GLN A 5 -24.94 -13.92 -10.96
CA GLN A 5 -24.94 -15.36 -10.68
C GLN A 5 -26.23 -15.97 -11.20
N LEU A 6 -26.09 -17.08 -11.93
CA LEU A 6 -27.19 -17.95 -12.32
C LEU A 6 -26.92 -19.34 -11.75
N THR A 7 -27.88 -19.88 -11.00
CA THR A 7 -27.80 -21.21 -10.44
C THR A 7 -29.04 -22.02 -10.78
N GLY A 8 -28.85 -23.31 -11.03
CA GLY A 8 -29.90 -24.30 -11.13
C GLY A 8 -29.73 -25.38 -10.06
N LEU A 9 -30.85 -25.93 -9.63
CA LEU A 9 -30.93 -27.15 -8.84
C LEU A 9 -31.86 -28.10 -9.57
N TRP A 10 -31.36 -29.29 -9.86
CA TRP A 10 -32.17 -30.41 -10.30
C TRP A 10 -32.25 -31.41 -9.16
N GLU A 11 -33.46 -31.83 -8.82
CA GLU A 11 -33.72 -32.83 -7.78
C GLU A 11 -34.26 -34.09 -8.45
N ASN A 12 -33.72 -35.23 -8.04
CA ASN A 12 -34.19 -36.51 -8.50
C ASN A 12 -35.40 -36.95 -7.67
N GLN A 13 -36.48 -37.29 -8.36
CA GLN A 13 -37.72 -37.79 -7.74
C GLN A 13 -37.77 -39.32 -7.70
N ASP A 14 -36.83 -39.98 -8.38
CA ASP A 14 -36.74 -41.44 -8.44
C ASP A 14 -35.89 -42.01 -7.29
N ASP A 15 -36.10 -43.30 -7.00
CA ASP A 15 -35.35 -44.05 -5.97
C ASP A 15 -33.96 -44.50 -6.47
N SER A 16 -33.19 -43.57 -7.03
CA SER A 16 -31.82 -43.82 -7.51
C SER A 16 -30.77 -43.26 -6.56
N ALA A 17 -29.50 -43.65 -6.75
CA ALA A 17 -28.39 -43.17 -5.94
C ALA A 17 -28.15 -41.65 -6.06
N LEU A 18 -28.34 -41.07 -7.25
CA LEU A 18 -28.17 -39.62 -7.46
C LEU A 18 -29.41 -38.88 -6.95
N LYS A 19 -29.25 -37.98 -5.98
CA LYS A 19 -30.36 -37.24 -5.34
C LYS A 19 -30.54 -35.82 -5.89
N SER A 20 -29.44 -35.12 -6.17
CA SER A 20 -29.51 -33.79 -6.75
C SER A 20 -28.28 -33.41 -7.57
N VAL A 21 -28.47 -32.46 -8.48
CA VAL A 21 -27.38 -31.79 -9.20
C VAL A 21 -27.59 -30.28 -9.10
N LYS A 22 -26.64 -29.59 -8.46
CA LYS A 22 -26.58 -28.14 -8.41
C LYS A 22 -25.54 -27.64 -9.40
N PHE A 23 -25.85 -26.62 -10.17
CA PHE A 23 -24.92 -26.06 -11.14
C PHE A 23 -25.10 -24.56 -11.26
N GLY A 24 -24.10 -23.89 -11.81
CA GLY A 24 -24.23 -22.47 -12.06
C GLY A 24 -23.02 -21.82 -12.70
N VAL A 25 -23.23 -20.57 -13.06
CA VAL A 25 -22.20 -19.65 -13.56
C VAL A 25 -22.26 -18.37 -12.74
N SER A 26 -21.10 -17.81 -12.40
CA SER A 26 -21.01 -16.48 -11.82
C SER A 26 -19.94 -15.66 -12.54
N LYS A 27 -20.25 -14.40 -12.82
CA LYS A 27 -19.26 -13.40 -13.25
C LYS A 27 -19.21 -12.29 -12.20
N SER A 28 -18.02 -11.89 -11.76
CA SER A 28 -17.83 -10.72 -10.91
C SER A 28 -16.76 -9.80 -11.48
N GLU A 29 -16.93 -8.51 -11.25
CA GLU A 29 -16.00 -7.45 -11.63
C GLU A 29 -15.76 -6.55 -10.41
N GLN A 30 -14.49 -6.33 -10.10
CA GLN A 30 -14.05 -5.52 -8.97
C GLN A 30 -13.04 -4.49 -9.47
N ASP A 31 -13.29 -3.23 -9.16
CA ASP A 31 -12.36 -2.13 -9.40
C ASP A 31 -11.85 -1.62 -8.06
N TRP A 32 -10.54 -1.58 -7.93
CA TRP A 32 -9.83 -1.08 -6.78
C TRP A 32 -9.04 0.16 -7.17
N ILE A 33 -9.06 1.17 -6.30
CA ILE A 33 -8.35 2.43 -6.47
C ILE A 33 -7.63 2.73 -5.18
N ASN A 34 -6.34 3.05 -5.28
CA ASN A 34 -5.52 3.59 -4.22
C ASN A 34 -4.83 4.84 -4.75
N GLN A 35 -5.20 6.00 -4.21
CA GLN A 35 -4.67 7.30 -4.60
C GLN A 35 -4.03 7.97 -3.40
N ASN A 36 -2.87 8.59 -3.63
CA ASN A 36 -2.25 9.49 -2.67
C ASN A 36 -2.29 10.94 -3.19
N MET A 37 -2.56 11.86 -2.27
CA MET A 37 -2.54 13.29 -2.48
C MET A 37 -1.85 13.90 -1.26
N TYR A 38 -0.78 14.65 -1.49
CA TYR A 38 -0.03 15.33 -0.46
C TYR A 38 -0.14 16.84 -0.66
N SER A 39 -0.69 17.49 0.35
CA SER A 39 -0.88 18.95 0.36
C SER A 39 0.43 19.73 0.48
N GLY A 40 1.57 19.05 0.63
CA GLY A 40 2.77 19.70 1.12
C GLY A 40 2.62 20.10 2.59
N GLN A 41 3.51 20.99 3.04
CA GLN A 41 3.26 21.76 4.26
C GLN A 41 2.04 22.65 4.00
N LEU A 42 1.12 22.82 4.96
CA LEU A 42 -0.08 23.67 4.80
C LEU A 42 0.25 25.16 4.87
N PRO A 43 -0.56 26.05 4.27
CA PRO A 43 -0.41 27.50 4.40
C PRO A 43 -0.57 27.88 5.87
N ALA A 44 0.55 27.87 6.58
CA ALA A 44 0.75 28.46 7.89
C ALA A 44 2.19 28.21 8.29
N GLY A 45 2.82 29.29 8.76
CA GLY A 45 4.20 29.28 9.19
C GLY A 45 4.54 28.12 10.11
N TRP A 46 5.71 27.54 9.85
CA TRP A 46 6.31 26.54 10.72
C TRP A 46 6.47 27.05 12.17
N TRP A 47 6.15 26.17 13.14
CA TRP A 47 6.39 26.23 14.59
C TRP A 47 5.95 27.48 15.38
N GLY A 48 4.76 27.40 15.99
CA GLY A 48 4.49 27.99 17.32
C GLY A 48 4.01 29.45 17.38
N TYR A 49 3.95 30.16 16.25
CA TYR A 49 3.54 31.58 16.21
C TYR A 49 2.23 31.85 15.46
N SER A 50 1.65 30.85 14.78
CA SER A 50 0.41 31.01 13.98
C SER A 50 -0.80 31.48 14.80
N ALA A 51 -0.87 31.10 16.08
CA ALA A 51 -1.94 31.52 16.99
C ALA A 51 -1.94 33.04 17.25
N GLY A 52 -0.81 33.73 17.08
CA GLY A 52 -0.70 35.18 17.28
C GLY A 52 -1.36 36.03 16.18
N TYR A 53 -1.80 35.41 15.09
CA TYR A 53 -2.48 36.07 13.97
C TYR A 53 -4.00 35.98 14.05
N ILE A 54 -4.50 35.28 15.06
CA ILE A 54 -5.92 35.04 15.27
C ILE A 54 -6.39 35.97 16.42
N PRO A 55 -7.41 36.81 16.22
CA PRO A 55 -7.95 37.67 17.27
C PRO A 55 -8.36 36.87 18.51
N ASP A 56 -8.03 37.40 19.70
CA ASP A 56 -8.38 36.78 20.98
C ASP A 56 -9.89 36.53 21.14
N GLU A 57 -10.73 37.35 20.49
CA GLU A 57 -12.19 37.24 20.57
C GLU A 57 -12.77 36.03 19.84
N ASP A 58 -12.03 35.47 18.88
CA ASP A 58 -12.45 34.29 18.13
C ASP A 58 -12.11 32.99 18.87
N TRP A 59 -11.21 33.06 19.87
CA TRP A 59 -10.87 31.93 20.72
C TRP A 59 -11.90 31.73 21.83
N VAL A 60 -12.46 30.52 21.90
CA VAL A 60 -13.40 30.11 22.94
C VAL A 60 -12.72 29.22 23.96
N ALA A 61 -12.60 29.68 25.21
CA ALA A 61 -12.10 28.86 26.30
C ALA A 61 -13.17 27.84 26.75
N ASN A 62 -12.86 26.57 26.63
CA ASN A 62 -13.70 25.48 27.10
C ASN A 62 -13.07 24.81 28.33
N SER A 63 -13.90 24.52 29.33
CA SER A 63 -13.45 23.82 30.52
C SER A 63 -13.41 22.30 30.28
N LEU A 64 -12.35 21.65 30.78
CA LEU A 64 -12.25 20.19 30.85
C LEU A 64 -12.83 19.63 32.16
N ALA A 65 -13.46 20.48 32.98
CA ALA A 65 -14.09 20.08 34.23
C ALA A 65 -15.14 18.98 33.97
N GLY A 66 -14.96 17.83 34.62
CA GLY A 66 -15.87 16.69 34.52
C GLY A 66 -15.65 15.74 33.35
N TRP A 67 -14.78 16.07 32.38
CA TRP A 67 -14.51 15.21 31.21
C TRP A 67 -13.24 14.34 31.38
N LEU A 68 -12.28 14.82 32.16
CA LEU A 68 -10.98 14.15 32.41
C LEU A 68 -10.61 14.14 33.91
N ALA A 69 -11.61 14.08 34.80
CA ALA A 69 -11.38 14.09 36.24
C ALA A 69 -10.46 12.94 36.71
N ASP A 70 -10.50 11.79 36.04
CA ASP A 70 -9.63 10.63 36.33
C ASP A 70 -8.18 10.82 35.84
N ALA A 71 -7.93 11.74 34.90
CA ALA A 71 -6.59 12.08 34.41
C ALA A 71 -5.89 13.12 35.29
N ALA A 72 -6.57 13.69 36.29
CA ALA A 72 -6.05 14.72 37.19
C ALA A 72 -4.83 14.27 38.03
N ASN A 73 -4.55 12.96 38.10
CA ASN A 73 -3.42 12.38 38.82
C ASN A 73 -2.23 11.98 37.91
N SER A 74 -2.23 12.32 36.62
CA SER A 74 -1.19 11.89 35.68
C SER A 74 0.12 12.69 35.72
N GLY A 75 0.27 13.69 36.61
CA GLY A 75 1.50 14.45 36.79
C GLY A 75 1.38 15.96 36.48
N ASN A 76 2.51 16.65 36.48
CA ASN A 76 2.73 18.06 36.87
C ASN A 76 1.98 19.19 36.10
N TYR A 77 1.05 18.90 35.20
CA TYR A 77 0.24 19.91 34.50
C TYR A 77 -1.17 19.37 34.26
N GLY A 78 -2.08 19.62 35.22
CA GLY A 78 -3.50 19.40 34.99
C GLY A 78 -3.99 20.39 33.94
N VAL A 79 -4.17 19.93 32.70
CA VAL A 79 -4.82 20.73 31.65
C VAL A 79 -6.30 20.84 32.02
N THR A 80 -6.74 22.02 32.46
CA THR A 80 -8.11 22.25 32.99
C THR A 80 -9.03 22.93 31.98
N TYR A 81 -8.49 23.35 30.85
CA TYR A 81 -9.21 24.01 29.76
C TYR A 81 -8.51 23.77 28.42
N TYR A 82 -9.23 23.97 27.32
CA TYR A 82 -8.68 24.07 25.97
C TYR A 82 -9.30 25.28 25.28
N TRP A 83 -8.61 25.80 24.27
CA TRP A 83 -9.13 26.83 23.39
C TRP A 83 -9.70 26.17 22.14
N ASP A 84 -10.85 26.65 21.68
CA ASP A 84 -11.58 26.14 20.53
C ASP A 84 -11.98 27.28 19.60
N MET A 85 -12.21 26.93 18.33
CA MET A 85 -12.65 27.84 17.28
C MET A 85 -13.36 27.01 16.18
N PRO A 86 -14.40 27.54 15.52
CA PRO A 86 -14.99 26.88 14.36
C PRO A 86 -13.95 26.54 13.29
N LEU A 87 -14.00 25.32 12.74
CA LEU A 87 -13.01 24.81 11.77
C LEU A 87 -12.90 25.69 10.52
N ASP A 88 -14.01 26.25 10.06
CA ASP A 88 -14.08 27.19 8.94
C ASP A 88 -13.33 28.48 9.23
N LEU A 89 -13.39 28.98 10.46
CA LEU A 89 -12.66 30.17 10.89
C LEU A 89 -11.15 29.87 11.04
N ILE A 90 -10.79 28.69 11.56
CA ILE A 90 -9.40 28.22 11.57
C ILE A 90 -8.87 28.13 10.14
N ALA A 91 -9.61 27.50 9.22
CA ALA A 91 -9.21 27.36 7.82
C ALA A 91 -9.03 28.74 7.17
N TYR A 92 -9.99 29.65 7.34
CA TYR A 92 -9.91 31.03 6.85
C TYR A 92 -8.64 31.75 7.32
N TYR A 93 -8.31 31.67 8.62
CA TYR A 93 -7.09 32.30 9.13
C TYR A 93 -5.84 31.67 8.51
N TYR A 94 -5.76 30.35 8.45
CA TYR A 94 -4.61 29.66 7.85
C TYR A 94 -4.43 29.99 6.35
N GLU A 95 -5.53 30.05 5.61
CA GLU A 95 -5.56 30.41 4.19
C GLU A 95 -5.18 31.88 3.93
N THR A 96 -5.39 32.77 4.91
CA THR A 96 -5.14 34.21 4.81
C THR A 96 -3.92 34.72 5.60
N ILE A 97 -3.21 33.85 6.34
CA ILE A 97 -1.98 34.21 7.06
C ILE A 97 -0.98 34.83 6.08
N GLY A 98 -0.57 36.06 6.38
CA GLY A 98 0.34 36.86 5.55
C GLY A 98 -0.31 37.78 4.51
N PHE A 99 -1.65 37.81 4.45
CA PHE A 99 -2.43 38.80 3.70
C PHE A 99 -3.44 39.54 4.59
N ALA A 100 -3.79 38.99 5.76
CA ALA A 100 -4.62 39.67 6.73
C ALA A 100 -3.87 40.84 7.36
N ASP A 101 -4.49 42.03 7.31
CA ASP A 101 -4.07 43.22 8.04
C ASP A 101 -3.82 42.86 9.52
N GLY A 102 -2.80 43.46 10.14
CA GLY A 102 -2.55 43.25 11.56
C GLY A 102 -3.79 43.58 12.42
N PRO A 103 -3.85 43.13 13.68
CA PRO A 103 -5.01 43.33 14.58
C PRO A 103 -5.37 44.81 14.86
N ASP A 104 -4.62 45.77 14.30
CA ASP A 104 -4.85 47.21 14.36
C ASP A 104 -5.34 47.82 13.02
N GLY A 105 -5.63 47.01 12.01
CA GLY A 105 -6.06 47.46 10.68
C GLY A 105 -4.93 48.12 9.87
N THR A 106 -3.67 47.90 10.25
CA THR A 106 -2.54 48.24 9.38
C THR A 106 -2.35 47.15 8.33
N PRO A 107 -2.18 47.51 7.04
CA PRO A 107 -1.79 46.55 6.03
C PRO A 107 -0.51 45.87 6.46
N ALA A 108 -0.59 44.59 6.78
CA ALA A 108 0.59 43.74 6.85
C ALA A 108 1.01 43.44 5.42
N THR A 109 1.29 44.47 4.62
CA THR A 109 2.26 44.29 3.56
C THR A 109 3.53 43.90 4.30
N PHE A 110 4.14 42.80 3.84
CA PHE A 110 5.43 42.28 4.31
C PHE A 110 6.54 43.29 4.00
N ASP A 111 6.43 44.47 4.59
CA ASP A 111 7.24 45.61 4.30
C ASP A 111 7.86 46.05 5.61
N GLY A 112 9.12 45.66 5.80
CA GLY A 112 10.03 46.47 6.61
C GLY A 112 9.90 47.94 6.19
N PRO A 113 10.25 48.91 7.05
CA PRO A 113 10.02 50.33 6.80
C PRO A 113 10.58 50.74 5.42
N GLY A 114 9.70 50.81 4.40
CA GLY A 114 10.11 51.03 3.01
C GLY A 114 9.62 50.05 1.94
N GLY A 115 8.80 49.03 2.21
CA GLY A 115 8.15 48.31 1.11
C GLY A 115 8.79 46.98 0.68
N GLY A 116 9.46 46.24 1.57
CA GLY A 116 10.00 44.91 1.21
C GLY A 116 10.18 43.95 2.40
N PRO A 117 10.39 42.64 2.14
CA PRO A 117 10.34 41.57 3.14
C PRO A 117 11.25 41.83 4.35
N ILE A 118 10.83 41.37 5.53
CA ILE A 118 11.64 41.42 6.75
C ILE A 118 12.95 40.67 6.48
N ASP A 119 14.06 41.38 6.59
CA ASP A 119 15.40 40.85 6.35
C ASP A 119 15.63 39.60 7.23
N GLY A 120 15.66 38.43 6.61
CA GLY A 120 15.97 37.15 7.24
C GLY A 120 14.84 36.12 7.33
N TRP A 121 13.56 36.46 7.11
CA TRP A 121 12.43 35.53 7.22
C TRP A 121 11.56 35.57 5.95
N CYS A 122 12.01 34.86 4.91
CA CYS A 122 11.33 34.81 3.60
C CYS A 122 10.21 33.76 3.53
N CYS A 123 10.10 32.85 4.50
CA CYS A 123 9.16 31.76 4.37
C CYS A 123 7.76 32.14 4.86
N CYS A 124 6.76 31.59 4.16
CA CYS A 124 5.37 31.39 4.61
C CYS A 124 4.30 32.39 4.10
N TYR A 125 4.52 33.09 2.99
CA TYR A 125 3.48 33.87 2.28
C TYR A 125 2.83 33.03 1.18
N ALA A 126 1.49 33.06 1.03
CA ALA A 126 0.78 32.22 0.04
C ALA A 126 1.24 32.43 -1.42
N GLY A 127 1.89 33.55 -1.74
CA GLY A 127 2.47 33.81 -3.07
C GLY A 127 3.65 32.90 -3.46
N GLU A 128 4.34 32.27 -2.50
CA GLU A 128 5.41 31.30 -2.78
C GLU A 128 4.89 29.88 -3.07
N TRP A 129 3.57 29.69 -3.00
CA TRP A 129 2.93 28.39 -3.08
C TRP A 129 2.55 28.06 -4.51
N GLY A 130 2.57 26.76 -4.84
CA GLY A 130 2.14 26.29 -6.14
C GLY A 130 0.69 26.70 -6.44
N PRO A 131 0.33 26.89 -7.72
CA PRO A 131 -1.01 27.33 -8.13
C PRO A 131 -2.13 26.39 -7.64
N ASP A 132 -1.82 25.11 -7.40
CA ASP A 132 -2.78 24.12 -6.90
C ASP A 132 -3.19 24.36 -5.43
N TYR A 133 -2.45 25.20 -4.70
CA TYR A 133 -2.67 25.51 -3.28
C TYR A 133 -3.14 26.95 -3.05
N ARG A 134 -3.64 27.60 -4.10
CA ARG A 134 -4.12 28.98 -4.04
C ARG A 134 -5.54 29.10 -4.59
N ASP A 135 -6.33 29.99 -4.01
CA ASP A 135 -7.65 30.34 -4.56
C ASP A 135 -7.52 31.34 -5.75
N ALA A 136 -8.67 31.75 -6.30
CA ALA A 136 -8.70 32.65 -7.45
C ALA A 136 -8.18 34.06 -7.12
N GLU A 137 -8.26 34.44 -5.86
CA GLU A 137 -7.83 35.70 -5.28
C GLU A 137 -6.34 35.67 -4.89
N GLY A 138 -5.74 34.49 -4.85
CA GLY A 138 -4.32 34.26 -4.63
C GLY A 138 -3.94 33.98 -3.17
N TYR A 139 -4.91 33.82 -2.27
CA TYR A 139 -4.73 33.35 -0.90
C TYR A 139 -4.36 31.87 -0.88
N GLY A 140 -3.89 31.37 0.27
CA GLY A 140 -3.69 29.95 0.46
C GLY A 140 -5.02 29.21 0.39
N HIS A 141 -5.00 27.94 0.01
CA HIS A 141 -6.18 27.11 -0.03
C HIS A 141 -5.83 25.72 0.50
N ILE A 142 -6.41 25.36 1.65
CA ILE A 142 -6.19 24.09 2.32
C ILE A 142 -6.91 23.02 1.51
N ASN A 143 -6.14 22.31 0.69
CA ASN A 143 -6.60 21.15 -0.04
C ASN A 143 -5.52 20.06 -0.04
N ALA A 144 -5.89 18.88 -0.51
CA ALA A 144 -4.97 17.76 -0.61
C ALA A 144 -3.94 17.91 -1.74
N GLY A 145 -4.06 18.93 -2.59
CA GLY A 145 -3.27 19.09 -3.82
C GLY A 145 -3.72 18.16 -4.97
N PRO A 146 -2.94 18.12 -6.06
CA PRO A 146 -3.16 17.18 -7.15
C PRO A 146 -2.88 15.73 -6.72
N ILE A 147 -3.30 14.76 -7.54
CA ILE A 147 -2.97 13.35 -7.32
C ILE A 147 -1.47 13.13 -7.53
N ASP A 148 -0.80 12.57 -6.52
CA ASP A 148 0.62 12.20 -6.57
C ASP A 148 0.84 10.81 -7.12
N SER A 149 -0.02 9.88 -6.75
CA SER A 149 -0.03 8.51 -7.28
C SER A 149 -1.46 7.99 -7.41
N ASP A 150 -1.70 7.15 -8.41
CA ASP A 150 -3.00 6.52 -8.67
C ASP A 150 -2.81 5.07 -9.09
N ALA A 151 -2.91 4.13 -8.16
CA ALA A 151 -2.87 2.70 -8.46
C ALA A 151 -4.30 2.16 -8.58
N ARG A 152 -4.61 1.58 -9.74
CA ARG A 152 -5.90 0.94 -10.04
C ARG A 152 -5.70 -0.51 -10.39
N VAL A 153 -6.53 -1.38 -9.84
CA VAL A 153 -6.57 -2.80 -10.20
C VAL A 153 -8.00 -3.19 -10.50
N LYS A 154 -8.23 -3.71 -11.70
CA LYS A 154 -9.50 -4.29 -12.12
C LYS A 154 -9.35 -5.80 -12.18
N GLU A 155 -10.22 -6.53 -11.49
CA GLU A 155 -10.30 -7.99 -11.56
C GLU A 155 -11.66 -8.42 -12.12
N GLU A 156 -11.64 -9.23 -13.18
CA GLU A 156 -12.82 -9.89 -13.74
C GLU A 156 -12.71 -11.39 -13.50
N ASN A 157 -13.67 -11.95 -12.75
CA ASN A 157 -13.69 -13.37 -12.42
C ASN A 157 -14.91 -14.03 -13.06
N THR A 158 -14.70 -15.15 -13.72
CA THR A 158 -15.76 -16.03 -14.22
C THR A 158 -15.61 -17.41 -13.62
N SER A 159 -16.69 -17.94 -13.04
CA SER A 159 -16.71 -19.28 -12.46
C SER A 159 -17.87 -20.09 -13.02
N TYR A 160 -17.61 -21.36 -13.30
CA TYR A 160 -18.62 -22.37 -13.60
C TYR A 160 -18.51 -23.47 -12.55
N PHE A 161 -19.63 -23.99 -12.07
CA PHE A 161 -19.60 -25.11 -11.15
C PHE A 161 -20.73 -26.10 -11.42
N VAL A 162 -20.47 -27.35 -11.05
CA VAL A 162 -21.46 -28.42 -10.94
C VAL A 162 -21.13 -29.22 -9.67
N GLN A 163 -22.16 -29.59 -8.94
CA GLN A 163 -22.11 -30.44 -7.76
C GLN A 163 -23.21 -31.49 -7.89
N ALA A 164 -22.90 -32.73 -7.55
CA ALA A 164 -23.83 -33.84 -7.51
C ALA A 164 -23.82 -34.47 -6.12
N ASP A 165 -25.01 -34.73 -5.60
CA ASP A 165 -25.22 -35.35 -4.29
C ASP A 165 -25.79 -36.75 -4.50
N PHE A 166 -25.17 -37.73 -3.86
CA PHE A 166 -25.52 -39.14 -3.94
C PHE A 166 -25.79 -39.71 -2.55
N GLU A 167 -26.83 -40.54 -2.46
CA GLU A 167 -27.13 -41.34 -1.27
C GLU A 167 -27.47 -42.75 -1.75
N THR A 168 -26.75 -43.75 -1.27
CA THR A 168 -26.92 -45.14 -1.69
C THR A 168 -26.54 -46.11 -0.58
N GLU A 169 -26.70 -47.40 -0.86
CA GLU A 169 -26.24 -48.48 0.02
C GLU A 169 -25.26 -49.36 -0.76
N PHE A 170 -24.10 -49.63 -0.17
CA PHE A 170 -23.10 -50.52 -0.74
C PHE A 170 -22.76 -51.62 0.27
N ASN A 171 -23.07 -52.88 -0.05
CA ASN A 171 -22.90 -54.03 0.84
C ASN A 171 -23.59 -53.87 2.22
N GLY A 172 -24.80 -53.29 2.27
CA GLY A 172 -25.51 -53.06 3.52
C GLY A 172 -25.05 -51.81 4.29
N MET A 173 -24.04 -51.09 3.80
CA MET A 173 -23.53 -49.87 4.42
C MET A 173 -24.12 -48.64 3.73
N PRO A 174 -24.74 -47.70 4.46
CA PRO A 174 -25.18 -46.43 3.88
C PRO A 174 -23.97 -45.59 3.46
N VAL A 175 -24.05 -45.01 2.26
CA VAL A 175 -22.99 -44.21 1.63
C VAL A 175 -23.59 -42.90 1.12
N ASP A 176 -23.10 -41.79 1.66
CA ASP A 176 -23.41 -40.43 1.19
C ASP A 176 -22.17 -39.87 0.47
N VAL A 177 -22.32 -39.34 -0.73
CA VAL A 177 -21.22 -38.71 -1.48
C VAL A 177 -21.68 -37.39 -2.07
N VAL A 178 -20.95 -36.32 -1.80
CA VAL A 178 -21.07 -35.03 -2.48
C VAL A 178 -19.82 -34.85 -3.31
N THR A 179 -19.95 -34.65 -4.62
CA THR A 179 -18.80 -34.36 -5.48
C THR A 179 -19.08 -33.14 -6.34
N GLY A 180 -18.06 -32.32 -6.55
CA GLY A 180 -18.16 -31.07 -7.27
C GLY A 180 -16.97 -30.84 -8.18
N LEU A 181 -17.23 -30.11 -9.26
CA LEU A 181 -16.21 -29.55 -10.13
C LEU A 181 -16.50 -28.06 -10.26
N ARG A 182 -15.46 -27.25 -10.08
CA ARG A 182 -15.52 -25.82 -10.33
C ARG A 182 -14.37 -25.40 -11.23
N TYR A 183 -14.67 -24.57 -12.21
CA TYR A 183 -13.68 -23.93 -13.07
C TYR A 183 -13.71 -22.43 -12.81
N GLU A 184 -12.57 -21.83 -12.50
CA GLU A 184 -12.42 -20.39 -12.34
C GLU A 184 -11.46 -19.82 -13.37
N SER A 185 -11.81 -18.66 -13.93
CA SER A 185 -10.96 -17.83 -14.77
C SER A 185 -10.93 -16.44 -14.18
N SER A 186 -9.76 -15.84 -14.11
CA SER A 186 -9.55 -14.49 -13.58
C SER A 186 -8.67 -13.70 -14.54
N ASP A 187 -9.12 -12.50 -14.89
CA ASP A 187 -8.37 -11.52 -15.67
C ASP A 187 -8.11 -10.29 -14.78
N VAL A 188 -6.85 -9.90 -14.64
CA VAL A 188 -6.38 -8.76 -13.85
C VAL A 188 -5.83 -7.71 -14.79
N THR A 189 -6.30 -6.48 -14.66
CA THR A 189 -5.75 -5.30 -15.34
C THR A 189 -5.37 -4.27 -14.29
N ALA A 190 -4.07 -3.99 -14.17
CA ALA A 190 -3.56 -2.95 -13.30
C ALA A 190 -3.14 -1.73 -14.12
N LYS A 191 -3.52 -0.53 -13.68
CA LYS A 191 -3.07 0.74 -14.24
C LYS A 191 -2.59 1.65 -13.13
N GLY A 192 -1.45 2.30 -13.32
CA GLY A 192 -0.83 3.15 -12.31
C GLY A 192 -0.50 4.52 -12.88
N LEU A 193 -0.84 5.62 -12.21
CA LEU A 193 -0.11 6.88 -12.37
C LEU A 193 1.09 6.83 -11.44
N GLU A 194 2.29 6.85 -11.99
CA GLU A 194 3.53 6.92 -11.24
C GLU A 194 4.36 8.13 -11.67
N THR A 195 5.11 8.68 -10.72
CA THR A 195 6.21 9.58 -11.00
C THR A 195 7.48 8.72 -11.07
N PRO A 196 8.00 8.40 -12.28
CA PRO A 196 9.14 7.51 -12.38
C PRO A 196 10.38 8.19 -11.81
N ILE A 197 11.20 7.44 -11.08
CA ILE A 197 12.56 7.89 -10.75
C ILE A 197 13.42 7.66 -11.99
N VAL A 198 13.97 8.76 -12.52
CA VAL A 198 14.80 8.77 -13.73
C VAL A 198 16.28 8.90 -13.40
N ASN A 199 16.64 9.38 -12.20
CA ASN A 199 18.01 9.45 -11.75
C ASN A 199 18.14 9.49 -10.22
N ILE A 200 19.37 9.41 -9.72
CA ILE A 200 19.71 9.71 -8.32
C ILE A 200 20.76 10.81 -8.29
N ALA A 201 20.58 11.79 -7.41
CA ALA A 201 21.53 12.87 -7.19
C ALA A 201 22.28 12.63 -5.88
N TRP A 202 23.62 12.66 -5.91
CA TRP A 202 24.40 12.68 -4.68
C TRP A 202 24.33 14.09 -4.09
N VAL A 203 23.84 14.23 -2.86
CA VAL A 203 23.56 15.54 -2.23
C VAL A 203 24.49 15.85 -1.05
N GLY A 204 25.29 14.88 -0.62
CA GLY A 204 26.35 15.08 0.37
C GLY A 204 26.54 13.86 1.28
N GLY A 205 27.75 13.69 1.80
CA GLY A 205 28.06 12.57 2.71
C GLY A 205 27.58 11.23 2.13
N ASN A 206 26.73 10.51 2.86
CA ASN A 206 26.13 9.26 2.39
C ASN A 206 24.69 9.39 1.85
N GLU A 207 24.21 10.62 1.64
CA GLU A 207 22.83 10.92 1.30
C GLU A 207 22.65 11.15 -0.21
N PHE A 208 21.60 10.55 -0.76
CA PHE A 208 21.15 10.80 -2.12
C PHE A 208 19.71 11.30 -2.11
N ALA A 209 19.34 11.99 -3.19
CA ALA A 209 17.96 12.32 -3.51
C ALA A 209 17.53 11.61 -4.78
N TYR A 210 16.26 11.25 -4.88
CA TYR A 210 15.68 10.80 -6.13
C TYR A 210 15.43 11.98 -7.06
N VAL A 211 15.70 11.78 -8.35
CA VAL A 211 15.32 12.72 -9.40
C VAL A 211 14.12 12.14 -10.11
N GLU A 212 13.00 12.83 -9.93
CA GLU A 212 11.71 12.47 -10.51
C GLU A 212 11.63 12.90 -11.99
N GLY A 213 11.02 12.05 -12.81
CA GLY A 213 10.67 12.35 -14.20
C GLY A 213 9.24 12.87 -14.33
N GLU A 214 8.77 12.97 -15.57
CA GLU A 214 7.37 13.32 -15.84
C GLU A 214 6.42 12.19 -15.42
N LYS A 215 5.32 12.55 -14.74
CA LYS A 215 4.25 11.61 -14.36
C LYS A 215 3.72 10.89 -15.59
N GLY A 216 3.61 9.57 -15.49
CA GLY A 216 3.17 8.71 -16.60
C GLY A 216 2.27 7.58 -16.13
N PHE A 217 1.44 7.07 -17.05
CA PHE A 217 0.63 5.89 -16.77
C PHE A 217 1.39 4.61 -17.12
N THR A 218 1.48 3.68 -16.17
CA THR A 218 1.87 2.29 -16.39
C THR A 218 0.64 1.40 -16.49
N SER A 219 0.81 0.25 -17.12
CA SER A 219 -0.20 -0.80 -17.15
C SER A 219 0.43 -2.17 -17.14
N GLY A 220 -0.20 -3.11 -16.45
CA GLY A 220 0.13 -4.52 -16.52
C GLY A 220 -1.13 -5.38 -16.49
N MET A 221 -1.02 -6.60 -16.99
CA MET A 221 -2.13 -7.53 -17.11
C MET A 221 -1.67 -8.90 -16.64
N GLY A 222 -2.58 -9.69 -16.08
CA GLY A 222 -2.35 -11.08 -15.75
C GLY A 222 -3.64 -11.87 -15.93
N ASP A 223 -3.53 -13.14 -16.31
CA ASP A 223 -4.66 -14.05 -16.38
C ASP A 223 -4.32 -15.39 -15.74
N ASN A 224 -5.32 -16.03 -15.13
CA ASN A 224 -5.15 -17.36 -14.56
C ASN A 224 -6.45 -18.17 -14.62
N LYS A 225 -6.29 -19.48 -14.69
CA LYS A 225 -7.38 -20.45 -14.82
C LYS A 225 -7.13 -21.64 -13.91
N PHE A 226 -8.15 -22.07 -13.19
CA PHE A 226 -8.06 -23.17 -12.24
C PHE A 226 -9.22 -24.14 -12.38
N PHE A 227 -8.89 -25.43 -12.26
CA PHE A 227 -9.85 -26.51 -12.14
C PHE A 227 -9.81 -27.05 -10.70
N LEU A 228 -10.96 -26.99 -10.03
CA LEU A 228 -11.14 -27.18 -8.59
C LEU A 228 -12.12 -28.32 -8.34
N PRO A 229 -11.66 -29.58 -8.36
CA PRO A 229 -12.47 -30.72 -7.94
C PRO A 229 -12.65 -30.76 -6.42
N SER A 230 -13.80 -31.28 -5.99
CA SER A 230 -14.07 -31.63 -4.60
C SER A 230 -14.85 -32.95 -4.53
N ILE A 231 -14.61 -33.69 -3.46
CA ILE A 231 -15.39 -34.86 -3.09
C ILE A 231 -15.39 -34.99 -1.57
N ASP A 232 -16.57 -35.22 -1.03
CA ASP A 232 -16.82 -35.54 0.37
C ASP A 232 -17.65 -36.82 0.38
N ALA A 233 -17.19 -37.81 1.12
CA ALA A 233 -17.83 -39.12 1.22
C ALA A 233 -17.96 -39.53 2.67
N LYS A 234 -19.09 -40.13 3.01
CA LYS A 234 -19.41 -40.65 4.34
C LYS A 234 -19.96 -42.06 4.16
N ILE A 235 -19.41 -43.00 4.92
CA ILE A 235 -19.79 -44.41 4.88
C ILE A 235 -20.08 -44.86 6.32
N GLY A 236 -21.29 -45.38 6.57
CA GLY A 236 -21.64 -46.07 7.81
C GLY A 236 -21.17 -47.51 7.77
N ILE A 237 -20.04 -47.82 8.42
CA ILE A 237 -19.48 -49.18 8.44
C ILE A 237 -20.35 -50.13 9.27
N SER A 238 -20.95 -49.60 10.34
CA SER A 238 -21.96 -50.24 11.19
C SER A 238 -22.88 -49.17 11.79
N ASP A 239 -23.84 -49.55 12.62
CA ASP A 239 -24.79 -48.61 13.27
C ASP A 239 -24.07 -47.54 14.11
N ASP A 240 -22.88 -47.85 14.63
CA ASP A 240 -22.10 -46.99 15.54
C ASP A 240 -20.77 -46.51 14.92
N GLU A 241 -20.43 -46.91 13.69
CA GLU A 241 -19.13 -46.62 13.08
C GLU A 241 -19.25 -45.89 11.75
N ILE A 242 -18.54 -44.78 11.62
CA ILE A 242 -18.57 -43.94 10.43
C ILE A 242 -17.15 -43.68 9.94
N VAL A 243 -16.94 -43.79 8.63
CA VAL A 243 -15.74 -43.29 7.96
C VAL A 243 -16.12 -42.10 7.07
N ARG A 244 -15.38 -41.01 7.21
CA ARG A 244 -15.45 -39.83 6.35
C ARG A 244 -14.17 -39.68 5.55
N PHE A 245 -14.32 -39.28 4.30
CA PHE A 245 -13.23 -38.96 3.39
C PHE A 245 -13.56 -37.64 2.71
N SER A 246 -12.59 -36.74 2.65
CA SER A 246 -12.71 -35.48 1.92
C SER A 246 -11.46 -35.22 1.10
N TYR A 247 -11.65 -34.80 -0.15
CA TYR A 247 -10.60 -34.25 -1.00
C TYR A 247 -11.10 -32.97 -1.66
N SER A 248 -10.27 -31.92 -1.63
CA SER A 248 -10.58 -30.69 -2.35
C SER A 248 -9.31 -29.99 -2.84
N ARG A 249 -9.41 -29.41 -4.04
CA ARG A 249 -8.46 -28.41 -4.52
C ARG A 249 -9.09 -27.02 -4.37
N THR A 250 -8.42 -26.12 -3.65
CA THR A 250 -8.88 -24.75 -3.43
C THR A 250 -7.82 -23.73 -3.85
N ILE A 251 -8.24 -22.47 -4.05
CA ILE A 251 -7.33 -21.37 -4.33
C ILE A 251 -7.52 -20.20 -3.35
N THR A 252 -6.47 -19.43 -3.15
CA THR A 252 -6.53 -18.12 -2.45
C THR A 252 -5.89 -17.08 -3.35
N ARG A 253 -6.65 -16.05 -3.73
CA ARG A 253 -6.16 -15.00 -4.63
C ARG A 253 -5.10 -14.13 -3.94
N PRO A 254 -4.12 -13.58 -4.69
CA PRO A 254 -3.16 -12.61 -4.16
C PRO A 254 -3.85 -11.39 -3.55
N GLY A 255 -3.20 -10.75 -2.58
CA GLY A 255 -3.68 -9.48 -2.04
C GLY A 255 -3.60 -8.39 -3.10
N ILE A 256 -4.64 -7.55 -3.21
CA ILE A 256 -4.78 -6.56 -4.28
C ILE A 256 -3.60 -5.58 -4.38
N GLY A 257 -2.97 -5.22 -3.26
CA GLY A 257 -1.79 -4.34 -3.24
C GLY A 257 -0.59 -4.92 -3.98
N SER A 258 -0.49 -6.24 -4.06
CA SER A 258 0.57 -6.97 -4.76
C SER A 258 0.36 -6.96 -6.28
N LEU A 259 -0.90 -6.82 -6.72
CA LEU A 259 -1.31 -6.85 -8.14
C LEU A 259 -1.17 -5.50 -8.86
N ARG A 260 -0.69 -4.45 -8.19
CA ARG A 260 -0.47 -3.14 -8.80
C ARG A 260 0.60 -3.20 -9.90
N SER A 261 0.62 -2.20 -10.78
CA SER A 261 1.60 -2.06 -11.87
C SER A 261 2.62 -0.95 -11.64
N THR A 262 2.62 -0.31 -10.46
CA THR A 262 3.53 0.78 -10.12
C THR A 262 4.81 0.29 -9.45
N THR A 263 5.86 1.10 -9.58
CA THR A 263 7.10 0.94 -8.81
C THR A 263 7.24 2.05 -7.77
N ASP A 264 7.36 1.68 -6.50
CA ASP A 264 7.62 2.64 -5.43
C ASP A 264 9.09 2.63 -5.03
N PHE A 265 9.62 3.80 -4.71
CA PHE A 265 10.97 3.96 -4.19
C PHE A 265 10.92 4.48 -2.75
N PRO A 266 10.81 3.60 -1.73
CA PRO A 266 10.56 4.02 -0.37
C PRO A 266 11.78 4.68 0.28
N GLY A 267 11.54 5.78 0.98
CA GLY A 267 12.54 6.52 1.75
C GLY A 267 13.58 7.22 0.88
N ASN A 268 14.59 7.81 1.52
CA ASN A 268 15.68 8.48 0.79
C ASN A 268 16.76 7.44 0.40
N PRO A 269 17.26 7.49 -0.84
CA PRO A 269 18.35 6.62 -1.26
C PRO A 269 19.63 6.97 -0.51
N LYS A 270 20.44 5.94 -0.22
CA LYS A 270 21.76 6.08 0.39
C LYS A 270 22.77 5.20 -0.35
N ILE A 271 24.05 5.47 -0.12
CA ILE A 271 25.13 4.63 -0.65
C ILE A 271 24.91 3.18 -0.19
N GLY A 272 24.84 2.25 -1.15
CA GLY A 272 24.64 0.83 -0.87
C GLY A 272 23.29 0.44 -0.27
N GLN A 273 22.35 1.40 -0.14
CA GLN A 273 21.01 1.16 0.39
C GLN A 273 19.99 1.96 -0.42
N ARG A 274 19.51 1.34 -1.49
CA ARG A 274 18.48 1.89 -2.38
C ARG A 274 17.43 0.83 -2.56
N LYS A 275 16.16 1.18 -2.39
CA LYS A 275 15.06 0.21 -2.38
C LYS A 275 14.07 0.55 -3.48
N ALA A 276 13.52 -0.47 -4.11
CA ALA A 276 12.34 -0.33 -4.96
C ALA A 276 11.36 -1.46 -4.67
N ASN A 277 10.07 -1.17 -4.65
CA ASN A 277 8.99 -2.15 -4.50
C ASN A 277 8.17 -2.16 -5.77
N VAL A 278 8.21 -3.27 -6.51
CA VAL A 278 7.54 -3.40 -7.81
C VAL A 278 6.35 -4.33 -7.67
N GLY A 279 5.16 -3.85 -8.05
CA GLY A 279 3.97 -4.70 -8.10
C GLY A 279 4.00 -5.70 -9.26
N ASN A 280 3.16 -6.73 -9.17
CA ASN A 280 3.09 -7.80 -10.15
C ASN A 280 1.64 -8.22 -10.42
N PRO A 281 1.00 -7.76 -11.51
CA PRO A 281 -0.35 -8.18 -11.87
C PRO A 281 -0.43 -9.64 -12.35
N GLU A 282 0.70 -10.29 -12.62
CA GLU A 282 0.79 -11.68 -13.09
C GLU A 282 0.83 -12.71 -11.95
N LEU A 283 0.68 -12.29 -10.69
CA LEU A 283 0.72 -13.21 -9.55
C LEU A 283 -0.38 -14.26 -9.63
N LEU A 284 0.04 -15.52 -9.46
CA LEU A 284 -0.88 -16.64 -9.40
C LEU A 284 -1.45 -16.81 -7.98
N PRO A 285 -2.74 -17.17 -7.85
CA PRO A 285 -3.30 -17.64 -6.59
C PRO A 285 -2.52 -18.81 -5.98
N TYR A 286 -2.47 -18.84 -4.65
CA TYR A 286 -2.08 -20.02 -3.88
C TYR A 286 -3.02 -21.17 -4.24
N VAL A 287 -2.49 -22.35 -4.49
CA VAL A 287 -3.29 -23.57 -4.73
C VAL A 287 -3.09 -24.53 -3.57
N SER A 288 -4.17 -25.12 -3.07
CA SER A 288 -4.11 -26.07 -1.97
C SER A 288 -4.87 -27.35 -2.31
N ASP A 289 -4.16 -28.48 -2.30
CA ASP A 289 -4.75 -29.82 -2.32
C ASP A 289 -4.86 -30.34 -0.88
N ASN A 290 -6.09 -30.63 -0.47
CA ASN A 290 -6.41 -31.05 0.89
C ASN A 290 -7.02 -32.45 0.85
N ILE A 291 -6.52 -33.35 1.69
CA ILE A 291 -7.07 -34.69 1.93
C ILE A 291 -7.33 -34.83 3.43
N ASP A 292 -8.52 -35.31 3.80
CA ASP A 292 -8.88 -35.70 5.17
C ASP A 292 -9.53 -37.09 5.17
N VAL A 293 -9.17 -37.90 6.16
CA VAL A 293 -9.82 -39.18 6.46
C VAL A 293 -10.07 -39.25 7.95
N THR A 294 -11.32 -39.47 8.33
CA THR A 294 -11.75 -39.54 9.71
C THR A 294 -12.54 -40.81 9.96
N TYR A 295 -12.21 -41.55 11.01
CA TYR A 295 -13.00 -42.65 11.54
C TYR A 295 -13.61 -42.23 12.87
N GLU A 296 -14.92 -42.43 13.03
CA GLU A 296 -15.72 -42.12 14.21
C GLU A 296 -16.37 -43.42 14.72
N ASN A 297 -16.34 -43.64 16.04
CA ASN A 297 -16.99 -44.76 16.71
C ASN A 297 -17.80 -44.27 17.91
N TYR A 298 -19.12 -44.44 17.83
CA TYR A 298 -20.13 -44.03 18.81
C TYR A 298 -20.48 -45.19 19.76
N TYR A 299 -19.53 -45.61 20.58
CA TYR A 299 -19.64 -46.82 21.41
C TYR A 299 -20.71 -46.78 22.53
N ALA A 300 -21.28 -45.61 22.84
CA ALA A 300 -22.41 -45.48 23.79
C ALA A 300 -23.20 -44.19 23.56
N GLU A 301 -24.40 -44.12 24.13
CA GLU A 301 -25.23 -42.91 24.09
C GLU A 301 -24.45 -41.69 24.60
N GLY A 302 -24.33 -40.67 23.75
CA GLY A 302 -23.58 -39.44 24.06
C GLY A 302 -22.06 -39.62 24.16
N SER A 303 -21.50 -40.77 23.77
CA SER A 303 -20.07 -41.08 23.87
C SER A 303 -19.50 -41.54 22.53
N TYR A 304 -18.33 -41.03 22.16
CA TYR A 304 -17.64 -41.44 20.95
C TYR A 304 -16.12 -41.23 21.06
N PHE A 305 -15.37 -41.84 20.15
CA PHE A 305 -14.01 -41.43 19.84
C PHE A 305 -13.84 -41.26 18.33
N ALA A 306 -12.84 -40.47 17.93
CA ALA A 306 -12.52 -40.25 16.53
C ALA A 306 -11.01 -40.26 16.30
N ILE A 307 -10.59 -40.75 15.13
CA ILE A 307 -9.21 -40.72 14.66
C ILE A 307 -9.22 -40.08 13.28
N SER A 308 -8.47 -38.99 13.12
CA SER A 308 -8.39 -38.23 11.87
C SER A 308 -6.95 -38.15 11.35
N TYR A 309 -6.80 -38.27 10.04
CA TYR A 309 -5.57 -38.01 9.31
C TYR A 309 -5.84 -36.98 8.23
N TRP A 310 -5.03 -35.92 8.19
CA TRP A 310 -5.13 -34.87 7.19
C TRP A 310 -3.78 -34.61 6.54
N ARG A 311 -3.81 -34.23 5.26
CA ARG A 311 -2.64 -33.78 4.53
C ARG A 311 -3.01 -32.60 3.64
N LYS A 312 -2.23 -31.53 3.75
CA LYS A 312 -2.34 -30.32 2.94
C LYS A 312 -1.06 -30.13 2.13
N VAL A 313 -1.19 -29.98 0.81
CA VAL A 313 -0.11 -29.61 -0.10
C VAL A 313 -0.44 -28.24 -0.67
N VAL A 314 0.48 -27.30 -0.53
CA VAL A 314 0.29 -25.91 -0.98
C VAL A 314 1.34 -25.57 -2.03
N ASP A 315 0.89 -25.11 -3.18
CA ASP A 315 1.69 -24.62 -4.29
C ASP A 315 1.44 -23.12 -4.51
N ASN A 316 2.32 -22.47 -5.28
CA ASN A 316 2.27 -21.02 -5.57
C ASN A 316 2.24 -20.14 -4.31
N PHE A 317 3.09 -20.47 -3.34
CA PHE A 317 3.21 -19.62 -2.16
C PHE A 317 3.88 -18.30 -2.51
N LEU A 318 3.13 -17.20 -2.51
CA LEU A 318 3.67 -15.87 -2.75
C LEU A 318 4.76 -15.58 -1.72
N GLN A 319 5.95 -15.29 -2.22
CA GLN A 319 7.07 -14.82 -1.41
C GLN A 319 7.54 -13.48 -1.93
N SER A 320 7.73 -12.55 -1.00
CA SER A 320 8.45 -11.32 -1.31
C SER A 320 9.92 -11.65 -1.46
N ARG A 321 10.43 -11.52 -2.69
CA ARG A 321 11.83 -11.73 -3.02
C ARG A 321 12.49 -10.38 -3.27
N THR A 322 13.59 -10.15 -2.57
CA THR A 322 14.46 -9.00 -2.81
C THR A 322 15.67 -9.44 -3.63
N THR A 323 15.89 -8.80 -4.77
CA THR A 323 17.07 -9.02 -5.61
C THR A 323 17.77 -7.70 -5.90
N GLN A 324 19.10 -7.75 -5.97
CA GLN A 324 19.89 -6.59 -6.32
C GLN A 324 19.95 -6.47 -7.85
N GLU A 325 19.41 -5.37 -8.39
CA GLU A 325 19.34 -5.13 -9.84
C GLU A 325 19.39 -3.64 -10.18
N SER A 326 19.68 -3.33 -11.44
CA SER A 326 19.59 -1.96 -11.95
C SER A 326 18.15 -1.62 -12.36
N VAL A 327 17.67 -0.46 -11.95
CA VAL A 327 16.32 0.02 -12.31
C VAL A 327 16.44 1.17 -13.31
N ASN A 328 15.67 1.12 -14.40
CA ASN A 328 15.53 2.19 -15.40
C ASN A 328 16.83 2.77 -15.97
N GLY A 329 17.93 2.01 -15.94
CA GLY A 329 19.25 2.50 -16.38
C GLY A 329 19.85 3.61 -15.52
N ILE A 330 19.33 3.81 -14.29
CA ILE A 330 19.84 4.79 -13.34
C ILE A 330 21.31 4.46 -13.03
N ARG A 331 22.16 5.49 -12.97
CA ARG A 331 23.61 5.37 -12.75
C ARG A 331 24.02 5.90 -11.38
N ASP A 332 25.22 5.53 -10.95
CA ASP A 332 25.73 5.82 -9.61
C ASP A 332 27.01 6.64 -9.66
N VAL A 333 26.86 7.96 -9.48
CA VAL A 333 27.98 8.90 -9.45
C VAL A 333 28.99 8.61 -8.33
N TYR A 334 28.56 7.93 -7.24
CA TYR A 334 29.47 7.60 -6.15
C TYR A 334 30.55 6.60 -6.58
N PHE A 335 30.21 5.65 -7.45
CA PHE A 335 31.17 4.69 -8.02
C PHE A 335 31.69 5.12 -9.40
N GLY A 336 31.46 6.39 -9.74
CA GLY A 336 31.88 7.01 -10.98
C GLY A 336 33.37 7.27 -11.07
N GLN A 337 33.87 7.42 -12.30
CA GLN A 337 35.30 7.66 -12.58
C GLN A 337 35.84 8.92 -11.87
N ALA A 338 35.04 9.99 -11.80
CA ALA A 338 35.43 11.23 -11.13
C ALA A 338 35.52 11.06 -9.60
N ALA A 339 34.56 10.34 -9.01
CA ALA A 339 34.56 10.04 -7.57
C ALA A 339 35.76 9.17 -7.19
N GLU A 340 36.10 8.16 -8.00
CA GLU A 340 37.29 7.32 -7.80
C GLU A 340 38.59 8.12 -7.91
N ALA A 341 38.68 9.07 -8.85
CA ALA A 341 39.83 9.97 -8.95
C ALA A 341 39.99 10.85 -7.69
N CYS A 342 38.89 11.37 -7.14
CA CYS A 342 38.89 12.12 -5.88
C CYS A 342 39.33 11.23 -4.70
N ARG A 343 38.81 10.00 -4.58
CA ARG A 343 39.25 9.04 -3.54
C ARG A 343 40.76 8.81 -3.61
N ALA A 344 41.28 8.55 -4.81
CA ALA A 344 42.71 8.29 -5.02
C ALA A 344 43.59 9.48 -4.64
N SER A 345 43.16 10.70 -5.00
CA SER A 345 43.86 11.95 -4.66
C SER A 345 43.92 12.17 -3.14
N ILE A 346 42.80 12.00 -2.45
CA ILE A 346 42.71 12.16 -0.99
C ILE A 346 43.62 11.13 -0.28
N GLN A 347 43.55 9.87 -0.71
CA GLN A 347 44.40 8.80 -0.15
C GLN A 347 45.89 9.05 -0.42
N ALA A 348 46.26 9.57 -1.59
CA ALA A 348 47.64 9.94 -1.91
C ALA A 348 48.19 11.05 -1.02
N SER A 349 47.32 11.91 -0.47
CA SER A 349 47.70 12.93 0.52
C SER A 349 47.90 12.38 1.94
N GLY A 350 47.62 11.10 2.17
CA GLY A 350 47.66 10.47 3.49
C GLY A 350 46.39 10.66 4.33
N ALA A 351 45.36 11.30 3.77
CA ALA A 351 44.06 11.46 4.41
C ALA A 351 43.13 10.27 4.14
N VAL A 352 42.12 10.09 5.00
CA VAL A 352 41.05 9.09 4.79
C VAL A 352 40.00 9.69 3.87
N ALA A 353 39.73 9.01 2.75
CA ALA A 353 38.64 9.36 1.84
C ALA A 353 37.29 8.95 2.46
N THR A 354 36.69 9.86 3.23
CA THR A 354 35.30 9.75 3.70
C THR A 354 34.34 10.15 2.59
N ASP A 355 33.09 9.69 2.64
CA ASP A 355 32.07 10.06 1.65
C ASP A 355 31.95 11.58 1.49
N MET A 356 31.96 12.31 2.61
CA MET A 356 31.91 13.77 2.59
C MET A 356 33.16 14.38 1.93
N SER A 357 34.36 13.88 2.23
CA SER A 357 35.60 14.43 1.63
C SER A 357 35.66 14.21 0.11
N VAL A 358 35.10 13.10 -0.39
CA VAL A 358 35.01 12.81 -1.83
C VAL A 358 33.96 13.73 -2.47
N PHE A 359 32.81 13.91 -1.82
CA PHE A 359 31.79 14.84 -2.27
C PHE A 359 32.31 16.28 -2.34
N GLU A 360 33.03 16.75 -1.31
CA GLU A 360 33.66 18.07 -1.26
C GLU A 360 34.74 18.23 -2.34
N CYS A 361 35.52 17.17 -2.62
CA CYS A 361 36.49 17.17 -3.72
C CYS A 361 35.83 17.40 -5.09
N LEU A 362 34.66 16.82 -5.33
CA LEU A 362 33.91 16.98 -6.58
C LEU A 362 33.18 18.33 -6.67
N THR A 363 32.64 18.82 -5.55
CA THR A 363 31.81 20.03 -5.51
C THR A 363 32.59 21.30 -5.19
N GLY A 364 33.84 21.20 -4.74
CA GLY A 364 34.61 22.33 -4.23
C GLY A 364 34.03 22.90 -2.93
N SER A 365 33.37 22.06 -2.12
CA SER A 365 32.67 22.43 -0.87
C SER A 365 31.54 23.46 -1.06
N VAL A 366 30.96 23.54 -2.27
CA VAL A 366 29.79 24.39 -2.54
C VAL A 366 28.53 23.71 -2.02
N GLY A 367 27.92 24.30 -0.99
CA GLY A 367 26.67 23.81 -0.41
C GLY A 367 25.49 23.85 -1.40
N GLY A 368 24.57 22.89 -1.28
CA GLY A 368 23.39 22.77 -2.14
C GLY A 368 23.64 22.16 -3.51
N THR A 369 24.87 21.74 -3.81
CA THR A 369 25.21 21.08 -5.08
C THR A 369 24.56 19.69 -5.16
N GLN A 370 23.94 19.38 -6.30
CA GLN A 370 23.44 18.04 -6.63
C GLN A 370 24.31 17.44 -7.73
N LEU A 371 25.05 16.37 -7.42
CA LEU A 371 25.86 15.67 -8.42
C LEU A 371 25.01 14.60 -9.09
N LEU A 372 24.79 14.78 -10.40
CA LEU A 372 24.15 13.79 -11.24
C LEU A 372 25.20 12.90 -11.91
N PRO A 373 24.91 11.61 -12.12
CA PRO A 373 25.80 10.73 -12.84
C PRO A 373 25.94 11.11 -14.31
N ASP A 374 27.10 10.84 -14.88
CA ASP A 374 27.37 10.95 -16.32
C ASP A 374 27.16 9.61 -17.05
N GLY A 375 27.42 9.59 -18.36
CA GLY A 375 27.20 8.41 -19.21
C GLY A 375 28.18 7.26 -18.97
N ASP A 376 29.32 7.52 -18.33
CA ASP A 376 30.38 6.53 -18.06
C ASP A 376 30.25 5.91 -16.67
N ASP A 377 29.51 6.55 -15.76
CA ASP A 377 29.25 6.04 -14.41
C ASP A 377 28.53 4.68 -14.41
N PRO A 378 28.84 3.76 -13.49
CA PRO A 378 28.22 2.43 -13.47
C PRO A 378 26.73 2.50 -13.15
N LEU A 379 25.99 1.44 -13.50
CA LEU A 379 24.57 1.32 -13.13
C LEU A 379 24.40 1.26 -11.61
N ALA A 380 23.45 2.04 -11.10
CA ALA A 380 23.06 1.98 -9.70
C ALA A 380 22.30 0.69 -9.43
N LEU A 381 22.67 0.03 -8.33
CA LEU A 381 21.99 -1.16 -7.85
C LEU A 381 20.95 -0.79 -6.80
N PHE A 382 19.79 -1.41 -6.91
CA PHE A 382 18.66 -1.30 -6.00
C PHE A 382 18.33 -2.68 -5.44
N ASP A 383 17.97 -2.72 -4.16
CA ASP A 383 17.27 -3.84 -3.53
C ASP A 383 15.82 -3.78 -3.99
N VAL A 384 15.52 -4.52 -5.06
CA VAL A 384 14.19 -4.55 -5.66
C VAL A 384 13.39 -5.69 -5.07
N THR A 385 12.28 -5.36 -4.41
CA THR A 385 11.35 -6.31 -3.81
C THR A 385 10.15 -6.51 -4.73
N ARG A 386 9.90 -7.78 -5.08
CA ARG A 386 8.74 -8.24 -5.84
C ARG A 386 8.12 -9.43 -5.14
N ASP A 387 6.80 -9.51 -5.19
CA ASP A 387 6.14 -10.77 -4.88
C ASP A 387 6.28 -11.71 -6.10
N SER A 388 6.55 -12.99 -5.82
CA SER A 388 6.70 -14.05 -6.83
C SER A 388 6.16 -15.38 -6.35
#